data_AF-A0A1W2GC05-F1
#
_entry.id   AF-A0A1W2GC05-F1
#
_cell.length_a   1.000
_cell.length_b   1.000
_cell.length_c   1.000
_cell.angle_alpha   90.00
_cell.angle_beta   90.00
_cell.angle_gamma   90.00
#
_symmetry.space_group_name_H-M   'P 1'
#
loop_
_entity.id
_entity.type
_entity.pdbx_description
1 polymer ?
#
loop_
_entity_poly.entity_id
_entity_poly.type
_entity_poly.pdbx_seq_one_letter_code
_entity_poly.pdbx_strand_id
1 'polypeptide(L)' 'MITTFTENDLLRYLYDESSDNEKTDIENALVCDSELEARFFDLKLDSTLLDELFFDPADFTLEKIFSFSSNYSSSR' A
#
# COMPACT_ATOMS: atom_id res chain seq x y z
N MET A 1 25.05 -17.12 -3.45
CA MET A 1 24.51 -16.58 -4.73
C MET A 1 24.03 -15.17 -4.39
N ILE A 2 24.49 -14.13 -5.09
CA ILE A 2 24.04 -12.76 -4.82
C ILE A 2 22.65 -12.65 -5.44
N THR A 3 21.61 -12.68 -4.60
CA THR A 3 20.24 -12.32 -4.97
C THR A 3 20.12 -10.81 -4.81
N THR A 4 20.27 -10.08 -5.91
CA THR A 4 19.94 -8.65 -5.94
C THR A 4 18.43 -8.47 -5.95
N PHE A 5 17.87 -7.87 -4.90
CA PHE A 5 16.47 -7.48 -4.84
C PHE A 5 16.24 -6.18 -5.61
N THR A 6 15.13 -6.13 -6.34
CA THR A 6 14.70 -4.93 -7.08
C THR A 6 13.74 -4.09 -6.24
N GLU A 7 13.45 -2.88 -6.71
CA GLU A 7 12.44 -2.01 -6.07
C GLU A 7 11.06 -2.67 -6.02
N ASN A 8 10.72 -3.43 -7.06
CA ASN A 8 9.44 -4.11 -7.15
C ASN A 8 9.33 -5.24 -6.12
N ASP A 9 10.45 -5.89 -5.79
CA ASP A 9 10.48 -6.91 -4.73
C ASP A 9 10.27 -6.27 -3.35
N LEU A 10 10.87 -5.10 -3.12
CA LEU A 10 10.66 -4.31 -1.90
C LEU A 10 9.21 -3.79 -1.79
N LEU A 11 8.60 -3.36 -2.88
CA LEU A 11 7.19 -2.94 -2.93
C LEU A 11 6.25 -4.11 -2.60
N ARG A 12 6.44 -5.26 -3.24
CA ARG A 12 5.67 -6.48 -2.93
C ARG A 12 5.84 -6.86 -1.47
N TYR A 13 7.05 -6.76 -0.92
CA TYR A 13 7.30 -7.00 0.50
C TYR A 13 6.55 -5.99 1.39
N LEU A 14 6.58 -4.70 1.05
CA LEU A 14 5.90 -3.64 1.80
C LEU A 14 4.38 -3.87 1.88
N TYR A 15 3.76 -4.37 0.82
CA TYR A 15 2.32 -4.65 0.75
C TYR A 15 1.94 -6.11 1.11
N ASP A 16 2.87 -6.87 1.68
CA ASP A 16 2.66 -8.27 2.10
C ASP A 16 2.32 -9.24 0.94
N GLU A 17 2.75 -8.91 -0.29
CA GLU A 17 2.57 -9.67 -1.54
C GLU A 17 3.75 -10.61 -1.88
N SER A 18 4.62 -10.84 -0.91
CA SER A 18 5.77 -11.75 -1.01
C SER A 18 5.52 -13.06 -0.28
N SER A 19 6.11 -14.15 -0.76
CA SER A 19 6.08 -15.44 -0.05
C SER A 19 6.95 -15.41 1.22
N ASP A 20 6.71 -16.31 2.18
CA ASP A 20 7.47 -16.34 3.44
C ASP A 20 8.99 -16.53 3.25
N ASN A 21 9.38 -17.29 2.21
CA ASN A 21 10.77 -17.46 1.84
C ASN A 21 11.37 -16.15 1.30
N GLU A 22 10.64 -15.46 0.40
CA GLU A 22 11.07 -14.16 -0.13
C GLU A 22 11.17 -13.11 1.00
N LYS A 23 10.23 -13.09 1.95
CA LYS A 23 10.27 -12.19 3.11
C LYS A 23 11.56 -12.39 3.92
N THR A 24 11.89 -13.64 4.23
CA THR A 24 13.10 -13.99 4.99
C THR A 24 14.37 -13.56 4.24
N ASP A 25 14.43 -13.81 2.93
CA ASP A 25 15.59 -13.43 2.12
C ASP A 25 15.74 -11.90 2.00
N ILE A 26 14.62 -11.17 1.88
CA ILE A 26 14.59 -9.70 1.86
C ILE A 26 15.05 -9.14 3.20
N GLU A 27 14.56 -9.66 4.33
CA GLU A 27 14.98 -9.23 5.67
C GLU A 27 16.48 -9.41 5.88
N ASN A 28 17.03 -10.54 5.46
CA ASN A 28 18.48 -10.78 5.50
C ASN A 28 19.25 -9.80 4.62
N ALA A 29 18.74 -9.47 3.43
CA ALA A 29 19.38 -8.53 2.53
C ALA A 29 19.33 -7.09 3.06
N LEU A 30 18.22 -6.65 3.65
CA LEU A 30 18.09 -5.32 4.26
C LEU A 30 19.09 -5.11 5.39
N VAL A 31 19.40 -6.15 6.17
CA VAL A 31 20.41 -6.07 7.25
C VAL A 31 21.85 -5.98 6.70
N CYS A 32 22.11 -6.57 5.53
CA CYS A 32 23.46 -6.67 4.97
C CYS A 32 23.78 -5.56 3.96
N ASP A 33 22.77 -4.89 3.42
CA ASP A 33 22.88 -3.90 2.35
C ASP A 33 22.19 -2.59 2.75
N SER A 34 23.00 -1.63 3.21
CA SER A 34 22.53 -0.31 3.65
C SER A 34 21.92 0.53 2.53
N GLU A 35 22.30 0.30 1.27
CA GLU A 35 21.70 1.01 0.13
C GLU A 35 20.29 0.48 -0.14
N LEU A 36 20.12 -0.85 -0.08
CA LEU A 36 18.82 -1.49 -0.18
C LEU A 36 17.91 -1.08 0.98
N GLU A 37 18.44 -1.02 2.21
CA GLU A 37 17.72 -0.56 3.39
C GLU A 37 17.21 0.89 3.23
N ALA A 38 18.07 1.80 2.77
CA ALA A 38 17.70 3.20 2.54
C ALA A 38 16.56 3.32 1.52
N ARG A 39 16.64 2.58 0.41
CA ARG A 39 15.57 2.56 -0.60
C ARG A 39 14.25 2.00 -0.06
N PHE A 40 14.32 0.95 0.75
CA PHE A 40 13.12 0.40 1.39
C PHE A 40 12.49 1.42 2.36
N PHE A 41 13.31 2.16 3.11
CA PHE A 41 12.84 3.20 4.00
C PHE A 41 12.14 4.34 3.24
N ASP A 42 12.70 4.77 2.10
CA ASP A 42 12.09 5.79 1.24
C ASP A 42 10.72 5.33 0.72
N LEU A 43 10.62 4.10 0.20
CA LEU A 43 9.35 3.52 -0.25
C LEU A 43 8.31 3.45 0.87
N LYS A 44 8.73 3.07 2.08
CA LYS A 44 7.85 3.01 3.24
C LYS A 44 7.35 4.40 3.64
N LEU A 45 8.23 5.40 3.63
CA LEU A 45 7.85 6.78 3.90
C LEU A 45 6.83 7.28 2.87
N ASP A 46 7.10 7.07 1.58
CA ASP A 46 6.18 7.45 0.50
C ASP A 46 4.80 6.79 0.67
N SER A 47 4.76 5.50 1.01
CA SER A 47 3.51 4.79 1.30
C SER A 47 2.74 5.43 2.46
N THR A 48 3.43 5.79 3.56
CA THR A 48 2.75 6.43 4.69
C THR A 48 2.21 7.82 4.34
N LEU A 49 2.93 8.58 3.52
CA LEU A 49 2.47 9.89 3.06
C LEU A 49 1.25 9.77 2.14
N LEU A 50 1.18 8.72 1.32
CA LEU A 50 0.02 8.43 0.49
C LEU A 50 -1.21 8.04 1.32
N ASP A 51 -1.03 7.29 2.40
CA ASP A 51 -2.13 6.91 3.31
C ASP A 51 -2.73 8.12 4.05
N GLU A 52 -1.95 9.19 4.24
CA GLU A 52 -2.42 10.46 4.82
C GLU A 52 -3.20 11.33 3.83
N LEU A 53 -3.21 10.99 2.54
CA LEU A 53 -3.97 11.73 1.54
C LEU A 53 -5.46 11.44 1.68
N PHE A 54 -6.17 12.36 2.33
CA PHE A 54 -7.62 12.37 2.34
C PHE A 54 -8.16 13.10 1.11
N PHE A 55 -9.01 12.39 0.35
CA PHE A 55 -9.78 12.97 -0.73
C PHE A 55 -11.24 13.08 -0.29
N ASP A 56 -11.79 14.29 -0.37
CA ASP A 56 -13.23 14.47 -0.20
C ASP A 56 -13.97 14.03 -1.45
N PRO A 57 -14.99 13.16 -1.34
CA PRO A 57 -15.82 12.81 -2.47
C PRO A 57 -16.58 14.06 -2.95
N ALA A 58 -16.80 14.18 -4.26
CA ALA A 58 -17.62 15.26 -4.80
C ALA A 58 -19.05 15.22 -4.24
N ASP A 59 -19.62 16.39 -3.93
CA ASP A 59 -20.96 16.54 -3.35
C ASP A 59 -22.04 15.75 -4.10
N PHE A 60 -21.99 15.77 -5.43
CA PHE A 60 -22.91 15.04 -6.30
C PHE A 60 -22.90 13.52 -6.07
N THR A 61 -21.74 12.94 -5.73
CA THR A 61 -21.62 11.51 -5.41
C THR A 61 -22.33 11.21 -4.09
N LEU A 62 -22.15 12.07 -3.08
CA LEU A 62 -22.83 11.95 -1.79
C LEU A 62 -24.35 12.05 -1.96
N GLU A 63 -24.83 13.04 -2.73
CA GLU A 63 -26.26 13.22 -3.01
C GLU A 63 -26.90 11.99 -3.67
N LYS A 64 -26.20 11.36 -4.62
CA LYS A 64 -26.68 10.13 -5.27
C LYS A 64 -26.79 8.97 -4.29
N ILE A 65 -25.79 8.77 -3.43
CA ILE A 65 -25.80 7.71 -2.43
C ILE A 65 -26.94 7.92 -1.43
N PHE A 66 -27.09 9.14 -0.91
CA PHE A 66 -28.17 9.47 0.03
C PHE A 66 -29.56 9.34 -0.60
N SER A 67 -29.72 9.77 -1.85
CA SER A 67 -30.98 9.65 -2.59
C SER A 67 -31.34 8.18 -2.82
N PHE A 68 -30.38 7.34 -3.20
CA PHE A 68 -30.62 5.91 -3.36
C PHE A 68 -31.04 5.24 -2.04
N SER A 69 -30.29 5.50 -0.96
CA SER A 69 -30.56 4.92 0.36
C SER A 69 -31.95 5.31 0.90
N SER A 70 -32.34 6.57 0.76
CA SER A 70 -33.64 7.09 1.24
C SER A 70 -34.84 6.53 0.45
N ASN A 71 -34.66 6.28 -0.85
CA ASN A 71 -35.71 5.70 -1.69
C ASN A 71 -35.85 4.18 -1.49
N TYR A 72 -34.77 3.50 -1.11
CA TYR A 72 -34.80 2.06 -0.82
C TYR A 72 -35.64 1.73 0.42
N SER A 73 -35.56 2.54 1.49
CA SER A 73 -36.38 2.34 2.69
C SER A 73 -37.86 2.64 2.47
N SER A 74 -38.20 3.46 1.47
CA SER A 74 -39.57 3.90 1.19
C SER A 74 -40.33 2.97 0.22
N SER A 75 -39.62 2.05 -0.45
CA SER A 75 -40.20 1.06 -1.37
C SER A 75 -40.44 -0.32 -0.73
N ARG A 76 -40.51 -0.39 0.61
CA ARG A 76 -40.70 -1.63 1.37
C ARG A 76 -41.93 -1.58 2.26
#